data_AF-A0A258WWR6-F1
#
_entry.id   AF-A0A258WWR6-F1
#
_cell.length_a   1.000
_cell.length_b   1.000
_cell.length_c   1.000
_cell.angle_alpha   90.00
_cell.angle_beta   90.00
_cell.angle_gamma   90.00
#
_symmetry.space_group_name_H-M   'P 1'
#
loop_
_entity.id
_entity.type
_entity.pdbx_description
1 polymer ?
#
loop_
_entity_poly.entity_id
_entity_poly.type
_entity_poly.pdbx_seq_one_letter_code
_entity_poly.pdbx_strand_id
1 'polypeptide(L)'
;MMKRTAFTMIELVFVIVVIGILAAIAIPKFAATRDDAQLVKGRSDISAIRSAIVSERQARLLQGSSTFINQLHSGVAGVKSILFENNGTAANSLLQYGIATQDNTNGHWDDNATANGTNWQYTYRVMNTNIVFDYNRTNGTFTCNRAAAGNAGEYCRRLVD
;
A
#
# COMPACT_ATOMS: atom_id res chain seq x y z
N MET A 1 47.94 18.10 -35.48
CA MET A 1 46.79 19.00 -35.24
C MET A 1 45.53 18.13 -35.20
N MET A 2 44.92 17.97 -34.03
CA MET A 2 43.73 17.12 -33.87
C MET A 2 42.48 17.91 -34.32
N LYS A 3 41.84 17.49 -35.42
CA LYS A 3 40.54 18.04 -35.84
C LYS A 3 39.48 17.60 -34.82
N ARG A 4 39.03 18.53 -33.98
CA ARG A 4 37.82 18.33 -33.18
C ARG A 4 36.62 18.46 -34.11
N THR A 5 35.96 17.35 -34.40
CA THR A 5 34.65 17.34 -35.07
C THR A 5 33.60 17.83 -34.09
N ALA A 6 33.07 19.03 -34.33
CA ALA A 6 31.92 19.53 -33.60
C ALA A 6 30.64 18.90 -34.17
N PHE A 7 29.70 18.55 -33.29
CA PHE A 7 28.36 18.11 -33.67
C PHE A 7 27.66 19.19 -34.49
N THR A 8 26.93 18.82 -35.53
CA THR A 8 26.17 19.79 -36.33
C THR A 8 24.89 20.21 -35.59
N MET A 9 24.44 21.45 -35.82
CA MET A 9 23.17 21.92 -35.26
C MET A 9 21.99 21.06 -35.73
N ILE A 10 22.03 20.55 -36.97
CA ILE A 10 20.95 19.71 -37.50
C ILE A 10 20.86 18.34 -36.85
N GLU A 11 21.99 17.72 -36.49
CA GLU A 11 22.00 16.47 -35.72
C GLU A 11 21.38 16.67 -34.34
N LEU A 12 21.70 17.78 -33.67
CA LEU A 12 21.12 18.08 -32.38
C LEU A 12 19.61 18.33 -32.47
N VAL A 13 19.14 19.03 -33.51
CA VAL A 13 17.72 19.27 -33.77
C VAL A 13 16.98 17.96 -34.07
N PHE A 14 17.57 17.05 -34.86
CA PHE A 14 16.94 15.77 -35.14
C PHE A 14 16.77 14.92 -33.88
N VAL A 15 17.78 14.89 -33.00
CA VAL A 15 17.74 14.12 -31.74
C VAL A 15 16.62 14.62 -30.82
N ILE A 16 16.47 15.93 -30.63
CA ILE A 16 15.41 16.46 -29.75
C ILE A 16 14.01 16.18 -30.31
N VAL A 17 13.83 16.18 -31.63
CA VAL A 17 12.53 15.85 -32.26
C VAL A 17 12.19 14.38 -32.03
N VAL A 18 13.15 13.48 -32.22
CA VAL A 18 12.94 12.04 -31.98
C VAL A 18 12.61 11.77 -30.51
N ILE A 19 13.36 12.36 -29.57
CA ILE A 19 13.09 12.22 -28.13
C ILE A 19 11.71 12.81 -27.79
N GLY A 20 11.32 13.92 -28.40
CA GLY A 20 10.00 14.54 -28.22
C GLY A 20 8.84 13.61 -28.61
N ILE A 21 8.94 12.95 -29.78
CA ILE A 21 7.91 12.00 -30.25
C ILE A 21 7.84 10.78 -29.33
N LEU A 22 9.01 10.21 -28.96
CA LEU A 22 9.07 9.05 -28.07
C LEU A 22 8.49 9.37 -26.67
N ALA A 23 8.81 10.55 -26.13
CA ALA A 23 8.30 10.99 -24.84
C ALA A 23 6.78 11.17 -24.84
N ALA A 24 6.21 11.73 -25.91
CA ALA A 24 4.77 11.96 -26.03
C ALA A 24 3.95 10.66 -25.93
N ILE A 25 4.45 9.56 -26.50
CA ILE A 25 3.78 8.25 -26.45
C ILE A 25 4.07 7.52 -25.12
N ALA A 26 5.30 7.65 -24.61
CA ALA A 26 5.73 6.93 -23.42
C ALA A 26 5.09 7.46 -22.13
N ILE A 27 5.00 8.78 -21.94
CA ILE A 27 4.56 9.40 -20.68
C ILE A 27 3.16 8.92 -20.23
N PRO A 28 2.12 8.93 -21.09
CA PRO A 28 0.77 8.49 -20.69
C PRO A 28 0.75 7.01 -20.27
N LYS A 29 1.48 6.15 -21.00
CA LYS A 29 1.54 4.72 -20.71
C LYS A 29 2.25 4.43 -19.38
N PHE A 30 3.32 5.16 -19.08
CA PHE A 30 4.04 5.03 -17.81
C PHE A 30 3.19 5.47 -16.62
N ALA A 31 2.39 6.52 -16.75
CA ALA A 31 1.49 6.96 -15.67
C ALA A 31 0.47 5.88 -15.29
N ALA A 32 -0.27 5.35 -16.28
CA ALA A 32 -1.24 4.28 -16.04
C ALA A 32 -0.60 3.02 -15.44
N THR A 33 0.60 2.64 -15.92
CA THR A 33 1.33 1.47 -15.39
C THR A 33 1.71 1.66 -13.91
N ARG A 34 2.04 2.89 -13.49
CA ARG A 34 2.36 3.18 -12.08
C ARG A 34 1.14 3.05 -11.18
N ASP A 35 -0.01 3.54 -11.62
CA ASP A 35 -1.26 3.45 -10.84
C ASP A 35 -1.72 1.99 -10.69
N ASP A 36 -1.63 1.20 -11.76
CA ASP A 36 -1.93 -0.23 -11.69
C ASP A 36 -0.93 -0.98 -10.80
N ALA A 37 0.36 -0.63 -10.84
CA ALA A 37 1.36 -1.21 -9.95
C ALA A 37 1.07 -0.92 -8.47
N GLN A 38 0.55 0.28 -8.14
CA GLN A 38 0.12 0.61 -6.77
C GLN A 38 -1.05 -0.27 -6.33
N LEU A 39 -2.04 -0.49 -7.19
CA LEU A 39 -3.17 -1.37 -6.86
C LEU A 39 -2.75 -2.83 -6.71
N VAL A 40 -1.86 -3.33 -7.58
CA VAL A 40 -1.32 -4.70 -7.48
C VAL A 40 -0.52 -4.88 -6.19
N LYS A 41 0.30 -3.91 -5.81
CA LYS A 41 0.99 -3.90 -4.52
C LYS A 41 -0.01 -3.95 -3.37
N GLY A 42 -1.00 -3.06 -3.35
CA GLY A 42 -2.03 -3.02 -2.31
C GLY A 42 -2.78 -4.35 -2.18
N ARG A 43 -3.17 -4.98 -3.30
CA ARG A 43 -3.78 -6.32 -3.33
C ARG A 43 -2.89 -7.38 -2.68
N SER A 44 -1.60 -7.37 -3.01
CA SER A 44 -0.60 -8.29 -2.45
C SER A 44 -0.47 -8.09 -0.94
N ASP A 45 -0.35 -6.84 -0.49
CA ASP A 45 -0.24 -6.50 0.93
C ASP A 45 -1.49 -6.97 1.70
N ILE A 46 -2.70 -6.67 1.18
CA ILE A 46 -3.97 -7.09 1.80
C ILE A 46 -4.08 -8.61 1.89
N SER A 47 -3.65 -9.35 0.85
CA SER A 47 -3.63 -10.81 0.86
C SER A 47 -2.69 -11.36 1.94
N ALA A 48 -1.49 -10.79 2.06
CA ALA A 48 -0.53 -11.15 3.08
C ALA A 48 -1.07 -10.86 4.49
N ILE A 49 -1.66 -9.68 4.71
CA ILE A 49 -2.25 -9.27 6.00
C ILE A 49 -3.39 -10.24 6.40
N ARG A 50 -4.32 -10.52 5.48
CA ARG A 50 -5.43 -11.45 5.75
C ARG A 50 -4.93 -12.86 6.08
N SER A 51 -3.94 -13.35 5.34
CA SER A 51 -3.33 -14.66 5.58
C SER A 51 -2.64 -14.72 6.94
N ALA A 52 -1.93 -13.65 7.32
CA ALA A 52 -1.27 -13.55 8.62
C ALA A 52 -2.28 -13.51 9.78
N ILE A 53 -3.39 -12.78 9.65
CA ILE A 53 -4.47 -12.76 10.67
C ILE A 53 -5.03 -14.18 10.89
N VAL A 54 -5.26 -14.93 9.81
CA VAL A 54 -5.77 -16.31 9.90
C VAL A 54 -4.73 -17.24 10.52
N SER A 55 -3.46 -17.13 10.14
CA SER A 55 -2.36 -17.90 10.71
C SER A 55 -2.21 -17.66 12.21
N GLU A 56 -2.22 -16.39 12.64
CA GLU A 56 -2.19 -16.01 14.05
C GLU A 56 -3.39 -16.53 14.83
N ARG A 57 -4.58 -16.50 14.20
CA ARG A 57 -5.79 -17.09 14.79
C ARG A 57 -5.62 -18.59 15.04
N GLN A 58 -5.04 -19.32 14.10
CA GLN A 58 -4.77 -20.75 14.25
C GLN A 58 -3.77 -21.02 15.38
N ALA A 59 -2.66 -20.26 15.44
CA ALA A 59 -1.67 -20.39 16.51
C ALA A 59 -2.28 -20.15 17.90
N ARG A 60 -3.17 -19.16 18.05
CA ARG A 60 -3.85 -18.85 19.31
C ARG A 60 -4.83 -19.94 19.74
N LEU A 61 -5.55 -20.54 18.79
CA LEU A 61 -6.45 -21.65 19.10
C LEU A 61 -5.70 -22.86 19.67
N LEU A 62 -4.47 -23.13 19.17
CA LEU A 62 -3.60 -24.17 19.73
C LEU A 62 -3.13 -23.86 21.15
N GLN A 63 -3.02 -22.58 21.51
CA GLN A 63 -2.68 -22.11 22.85
C GLN A 63 -3.92 -22.02 23.78
N GLY A 64 -5.10 -22.48 23.32
CA GLY A 64 -6.35 -22.42 24.09
C GLY A 64 -7.00 -21.03 24.11
N SER A 65 -6.55 -20.10 23.27
CA SER A 65 -7.11 -18.75 23.16
C SER A 65 -8.01 -18.62 21.92
N SER A 66 -9.29 -18.31 22.15
CA SER A 66 -10.29 -18.13 21.08
C SER A 66 -10.50 -16.66 20.68
N THR A 67 -9.62 -15.76 21.08
CA THR A 67 -9.69 -14.34 20.73
C THR A 67 -8.88 -14.05 19.46
N PHE A 68 -9.32 -13.07 18.68
CA PHE A 68 -8.50 -12.55 17.58
C PHE A 68 -7.43 -11.61 18.16
N ILE A 69 -6.38 -11.36 17.36
CA ILE A 69 -5.40 -10.33 17.69
C ILE A 69 -6.11 -8.98 17.85
N ASN A 70 -5.70 -8.20 18.83
CA ASN A 70 -6.32 -6.93 19.19
C ASN A 70 -6.07 -5.86 18.14
N GLN A 71 -4.90 -5.89 17.49
CA GLN A 71 -4.44 -4.91 16.51
C GLN A 71 -3.34 -5.51 15.62
N LEU A 72 -2.94 -4.75 14.60
CA LEU A 72 -1.99 -5.15 13.57
C LEU A 72 -0.80 -4.16 13.52
N HIS A 73 -0.35 -3.65 14.66
CA HIS A 73 0.82 -2.76 14.78
C HIS A 73 1.33 -2.75 16.22
N SER A 74 2.55 -2.25 16.44
CA SER A 74 3.13 -2.03 17.78
C SER A 74 2.50 -0.86 18.55
N GLY A 75 2.37 -1.02 19.87
CA GLY A 75 2.04 0.06 20.79
C GLY A 75 0.60 0.55 20.68
N VAL A 76 0.34 1.84 20.92
CA VAL A 76 -1.02 2.42 20.87
C VAL A 76 -1.29 3.13 19.53
N ALA A 77 -2.45 3.75 19.36
CA ALA A 77 -2.77 4.58 18.19
C ALA A 77 -1.71 5.67 17.95
N GLY A 78 -1.54 6.07 16.70
CA GLY A 78 -0.62 7.13 16.28
C GLY A 78 0.30 6.69 15.15
N VAL A 79 1.32 7.51 14.90
CA VAL A 79 2.30 7.32 13.83
C VAL A 79 3.15 6.07 14.04
N LYS A 80 3.31 5.28 12.99
CA LYS A 80 4.04 4.02 12.91
C LYS A 80 4.91 4.05 11.67
N SER A 81 6.20 3.74 11.79
CA SER A 81 7.09 3.54 10.64
C SER A 81 6.90 2.18 9.96
N ILE A 82 6.31 1.22 10.69
CA ILE A 82 6.04 -0.14 10.25
C ILE A 82 4.66 -0.53 10.78
N LEU A 83 3.84 -1.15 9.92
CA LEU A 83 2.56 -1.74 10.27
C LEU A 83 2.57 -3.25 10.01
N PHE A 84 1.57 -3.93 10.55
CA PHE A 84 1.26 -5.35 10.36
C PHE A 84 2.35 -6.31 10.87
N GLU A 85 3.24 -5.84 11.73
CA GLU A 85 4.36 -6.59 12.27
C GLU A 85 4.02 -7.35 13.57
N ASN A 86 3.07 -6.84 14.37
CA ASN A 86 2.71 -7.48 15.63
C ASN A 86 1.28 -7.14 16.12
N ASN A 87 0.92 -7.74 17.26
CA ASN A 87 -0.34 -7.52 17.96
C ASN A 87 -0.20 -6.59 19.19
N GLY A 88 0.29 -5.38 19.00
CA GLY A 88 0.47 -4.37 20.06
C GLY A 88 1.65 -4.58 20.99
N THR A 89 2.26 -5.77 20.97
CA THR A 89 3.49 -6.08 21.70
C THR A 89 4.47 -6.80 20.78
N ALA A 90 5.76 -6.50 20.91
CA ALA A 90 6.83 -7.11 20.11
C ALA A 90 6.95 -8.64 20.31
N ALA A 91 6.29 -9.22 21.32
CA ALA A 91 6.31 -10.64 21.60
C ALA A 91 5.40 -11.48 20.68
N ASN A 92 4.49 -10.86 19.92
CA ASN A 92 3.55 -11.56 19.04
C ASN A 92 3.75 -11.09 17.60
N SER A 93 4.49 -11.82 16.78
CA SER A 93 4.74 -11.46 15.37
C SER A 93 3.55 -11.80 14.47
N LEU A 94 3.06 -10.85 13.67
CA LEU A 94 2.02 -11.10 12.66
C LEU A 94 2.66 -11.41 11.31
N LEU A 95 3.27 -10.39 10.68
CA LEU A 95 4.19 -10.59 9.57
C LEU A 95 5.63 -10.68 10.08
N GLN A 96 6.41 -11.60 9.52
CA GLN A 96 7.86 -11.68 9.79
C GLN A 96 8.56 -10.36 9.45
N TYR A 97 8.12 -9.71 8.38
CA TYR A 97 8.52 -8.37 7.99
C TYR A 97 7.26 -7.52 7.87
N GLY A 98 7.11 -6.54 8.77
CA GLY A 98 6.04 -5.56 8.64
C GLY A 98 6.21 -4.69 7.41
N ILE A 99 5.14 -3.99 7.06
CA ILE A 99 5.08 -3.12 5.90
C ILE A 99 5.48 -1.71 6.32
N ALA A 100 6.53 -1.18 5.68
CA ALA A 100 6.96 0.19 5.92
C ALA A 100 5.90 1.18 5.43
N THR A 101 5.61 2.17 6.27
CA THR A 101 4.62 3.21 5.99
C THR A 101 5.24 4.44 5.38
N GLN A 102 4.42 5.22 4.67
CA GLN A 102 4.76 6.56 4.23
C GLN A 102 3.47 7.39 4.23
N ASP A 103 3.45 8.46 5.02
CA ASP A 103 2.32 9.40 5.05
C ASP A 103 2.10 10.03 3.66
N ASN A 104 0.83 10.23 3.33
CA ASN A 104 0.36 10.99 2.16
C ASN A 104 0.95 10.54 0.80
N THR A 105 1.43 9.30 0.69
CA THR A 105 2.14 8.78 -0.49
C THR A 105 1.38 7.65 -1.17
N ASN A 106 1.16 7.77 -2.48
CA ASN A 106 0.42 6.75 -3.25
C ASN A 106 1.22 5.44 -3.34
N GLY A 107 0.53 4.32 -3.18
CA GLY A 107 1.14 2.98 -3.18
C GLY A 107 1.62 2.52 -1.80
N HIS A 108 1.42 3.33 -0.76
CA HIS A 108 1.87 3.05 0.59
C HIS A 108 0.71 3.03 1.58
N TRP A 109 0.93 2.29 2.67
CA TRP A 109 0.12 2.44 3.88
C TRP A 109 0.51 3.73 4.59
N ASP A 110 -0.50 4.45 5.03
CA ASP A 110 -0.38 5.64 5.86
C ASP A 110 0.25 5.27 7.20
N ASP A 111 0.99 6.21 7.79
CA ASP A 111 1.72 5.95 9.03
C ASP A 111 0.81 5.99 10.27
N ASN A 112 -0.40 6.53 10.17
CA ASN A 112 -1.24 6.73 11.33
C ASN A 112 -2.25 5.58 11.52
N ALA A 113 -1.94 4.68 12.46
CA ALA A 113 -2.90 3.67 12.92
C ALA A 113 -3.87 4.29 13.93
N THR A 114 -5.16 4.31 13.59
CA THR A 114 -6.18 5.01 14.40
C THR A 114 -7.16 4.02 15.03
N ALA A 115 -7.51 4.24 16.29
CA ALA A 115 -8.56 3.47 16.95
C ALA A 115 -9.94 4.01 16.56
N ASN A 116 -10.86 3.12 16.16
CA ASN A 116 -12.25 3.47 15.88
C ASN A 116 -13.18 2.50 16.63
N GLY A 117 -13.48 2.84 17.90
CA GLY A 117 -14.23 1.98 18.79
C GLY A 117 -13.56 0.61 18.97
N THR A 118 -14.26 -0.46 18.57
CA THR A 118 -13.74 -1.84 18.59
C THR A 118 -12.87 -2.17 17.38
N ASN A 119 -12.67 -1.25 16.44
CA ASN A 119 -11.89 -1.49 15.23
C ASN A 119 -10.58 -0.71 15.25
N TRP A 120 -9.66 -1.11 14.38
CA TRP A 120 -8.47 -0.35 14.03
C TRP A 120 -8.53 0.04 12.57
N GLN A 121 -8.15 1.28 12.29
CA GLN A 121 -8.15 1.84 10.95
C GLN A 121 -6.73 1.96 10.43
N TYR A 122 -6.55 1.44 9.23
CA TYR A 122 -5.32 1.52 8.46
C TYR A 122 -5.67 2.08 7.09
N THR A 123 -4.95 3.11 6.66
CA THR A 123 -5.26 3.77 5.40
C THR A 123 -4.26 3.35 4.34
N TYR A 124 -4.74 2.91 3.18
CA TYR A 124 -3.92 2.70 2.00
C TYR A 124 -4.23 3.82 1.01
N ARG A 125 -3.20 4.46 0.44
CA ARG A 125 -3.41 5.58 -0.48
C ARG A 125 -3.13 5.16 -1.92
N VAL A 126 -4.05 5.48 -2.82
CA VAL A 126 -3.90 5.24 -4.26
C VAL A 126 -4.51 6.38 -5.05
N MET A 127 -3.80 6.88 -6.07
CA MET A 127 -4.27 7.97 -6.94
C MET A 127 -4.85 9.16 -6.14
N ASN A 128 -4.14 9.60 -5.09
CA ASN A 128 -4.55 10.68 -4.18
C ASN A 128 -5.86 10.44 -3.40
N THR A 129 -6.33 9.20 -3.34
CA THR A 129 -7.53 8.80 -2.60
C THR A 129 -7.11 7.90 -1.44
N ASN A 130 -7.58 8.24 -0.24
CA ASN A 130 -7.35 7.45 0.97
C ASN A 130 -8.42 6.36 1.08
N ILE A 131 -7.97 5.11 1.14
CA ILE A 131 -8.82 3.92 1.30
C ILE A 131 -8.64 3.40 2.71
N VAL A 132 -9.67 3.55 3.54
CA VAL A 132 -9.64 3.10 4.93
C VAL A 132 -10.01 1.61 4.99
N PHE A 133 -9.12 0.83 5.61
CA PHE A 133 -9.36 -0.56 5.99
C PHE A 133 -9.63 -0.63 7.49
N ASP A 134 -10.79 -1.19 7.83
CA ASP A 134 -11.16 -1.52 9.19
C ASP A 134 -10.75 -2.95 9.50
N TYR A 135 -9.92 -3.10 10.53
CA TYR A 135 -9.67 -4.36 11.21
C TYR A 135 -10.60 -4.49 12.41
N ASN A 136 -11.49 -5.48 12.39
CA ASN A 136 -12.39 -5.76 13.49
C ASN A 136 -11.79 -6.83 14.42
N ARG A 137 -11.51 -6.43 15.66
CA ARG A 137 -10.83 -7.30 16.66
C ARG A 137 -11.71 -8.39 17.24
N THR A 138 -13.01 -8.35 16.98
CA THR A 138 -13.98 -9.34 17.49
C THR A 138 -14.11 -10.53 16.54
N ASN A 139 -14.04 -10.29 15.23
CA ASN A 139 -14.23 -11.32 14.21
C ASN A 139 -13.02 -11.52 13.27
N GLY A 140 -11.95 -10.71 13.44
CA GLY A 140 -10.72 -10.79 12.65
C GLY A 140 -10.85 -10.31 11.20
N THR A 141 -11.94 -9.65 10.82
CA THR A 141 -12.13 -9.22 9.42
C THR A 141 -11.30 -7.98 9.11
N PHE A 142 -10.61 -7.99 7.97
CA PHE A 142 -9.86 -6.85 7.43
C PHE A 142 -10.47 -6.40 6.09
N THR A 143 -11.25 -5.31 6.13
CA THR A 143 -12.10 -4.89 5.01
C THR A 143 -12.14 -3.38 4.85
N CYS A 144 -12.25 -2.90 3.62
CA CYS A 144 -12.59 -1.52 3.30
C CYS A 144 -14.07 -1.38 2.92
N ASN A 145 -14.60 -0.16 3.03
CA ASN A 145 -15.98 0.13 2.65
C ASN A 145 -16.14 0.21 1.12
N ARG A 146 -16.64 -0.89 0.52
CA ARG A 146 -16.94 -0.95 -0.93
C ARG A 146 -18.00 0.07 -1.35
N ALA A 147 -18.93 0.44 -0.47
CA ALA A 147 -19.99 1.40 -0.75
C ALA A 147 -19.61 2.85 -0.44
N ALA A 148 -18.33 3.13 -0.12
CA ALA A 148 -17.87 4.50 0.08
C ALA A 148 -18.11 5.37 -1.16
N ALA A 149 -18.50 6.62 -0.94
CA ALA A 149 -18.76 7.56 -2.02
C ALA A 149 -17.48 7.92 -2.79
N GLY A 150 -17.63 8.23 -4.08
CA GLY A 150 -16.53 8.61 -4.96
C GLY A 150 -15.52 7.49 -5.21
N ASN A 151 -14.28 7.89 -5.51
CA ASN A 151 -13.21 6.97 -5.91
C ASN A 151 -12.84 5.96 -4.82
N ALA A 152 -13.11 6.25 -3.55
CA ALA A 152 -12.74 5.39 -2.43
C ALA A 152 -13.43 4.02 -2.50
N GLY A 153 -14.73 3.98 -2.83
CA GLY A 153 -15.46 2.73 -2.97
C GLY A 153 -15.01 1.94 -4.20
N GLU A 154 -14.73 2.62 -5.31
CA GLU A 154 -14.23 2.00 -6.54
C GLU A 154 -12.86 1.36 -6.32
N TYR A 155 -11.91 2.10 -5.76
CA TYR A 155 -10.57 1.58 -5.49
C TYR A 155 -10.59 0.51 -4.39
N CYS A 156 -11.49 0.60 -3.40
CA CYS A 156 -11.70 -0.47 -2.44
C CYS A 156 -12.07 -1.78 -3.16
N ARG A 157 -13.06 -1.77 -4.05
CA ARG A 157 -13.42 -2.96 -4.86
C ARG A 157 -12.23 -3.45 -5.67
N ARG A 158 -11.54 -2.55 -6.36
CA ARG A 158 -10.32 -2.88 -7.09
C ARG A 158 -9.20 -3.42 -6.19
N LEU A 159 -9.19 -3.22 -4.88
CA LEU A 159 -8.16 -3.77 -3.98
C LEU A 159 -8.53 -5.12 -3.38
N VAL A 160 -9.82 -5.44 -3.29
CA VAL A 160 -10.31 -6.61 -2.55
C VAL A 160 -11.00 -7.67 -3.40
N ASP A 161 -11.40 -7.33 -4.63
CA ASP A 161 -12.01 -8.22 -5.62
C ASP A 161 -10.99 -8.58 -6.73
#